data_AF-A0AA48R1Q0-F1
#
_entry.id   AF-A0AA48R1Q0-F1
#
_cell.length_a   1.000
_cell.length_b   1.000
_cell.length_c   1.000
_cell.angle_alpha   90.00
_cell.angle_beta   90.00
_cell.angle_gamma   90.00
#
_symmetry.space_group_name_H-M   'P 1'
#
loop_
_entity.id
_entity.type
_entity.pdbx_description
1 polymer ?
#
loop_
_entity_poly.entity_id
_entity_poly.type
_entity_poly.pdbx_seq_one_letter_code
_entity_poly.pdbx_strand_id
1 'polypeptide(L)'
;MITDAGLARVLALINQDLEFFGLGSGLPPDVSSESLDQEVIRKAAATTIDGETLIKEVYLDETEGNGIHLTSAGVFGDGATAALGTGKLFAGSEIDVDKDQYESITVSIEITVEAG
;
A
#
# COMPACT_ATOMS: atom_id res chain seq x y z
N MET A 1 -24.14 12.95 9.44
CA MET A 1 -24.40 12.53 8.05
C MET A 1 -23.43 13.30 7.16
N ILE A 2 -22.39 12.63 6.69
CA ILE A 2 -21.50 13.17 5.65
C ILE A 2 -22.29 13.06 4.33
N THR A 3 -22.30 14.11 3.52
CA THR A 3 -22.88 14.05 2.17
C THR A 3 -21.91 13.33 1.24
N ASP A 4 -22.36 12.81 0.10
CA ASP A 4 -21.49 12.15 -0.89
C ASP A 4 -20.28 13.03 -1.28
N ALA A 5 -20.47 14.35 -1.35
CA ALA A 5 -19.40 15.32 -1.56
C ALA A 5 -18.39 15.39 -0.40
N GLY A 6 -18.84 15.19 0.83
CA GLY A 6 -17.99 15.10 2.00
C GLY A 6 -17.17 13.80 2.03
N LEU A 7 -17.75 12.66 1.66
CA LEU A 7 -17.01 11.39 1.54
C LEU A 7 -15.94 11.49 0.46
N ALA A 8 -16.29 12.03 -0.70
CA ALA A 8 -15.33 12.29 -1.77
C ALA A 8 -14.17 13.20 -1.33
N ARG A 9 -14.46 14.21 -0.49
CA ARG A 9 -13.41 15.09 0.06
C ARG A 9 -12.48 14.34 1.03
N VAL A 10 -13.02 13.48 1.89
CA VAL A 10 -12.22 12.63 2.79
C VAL A 10 -11.33 11.70 1.98
N LEU A 11 -11.90 11.02 0.97
CA LEU A 11 -11.14 10.12 0.10
C LEU A 11 -10.00 10.85 -0.62
N ALA A 12 -10.25 12.06 -1.12
CA ALA A 12 -9.23 12.88 -1.77
C ALA A 12 -8.09 13.28 -0.81
N LEU A 13 -8.40 13.54 0.47
CA LEU A 13 -7.40 13.87 1.48
C LEU A 13 -6.56 12.64 1.86
N ILE A 14 -7.19 11.49 2.05
CA ILE A 14 -6.48 10.22 2.29
C ILE A 14 -5.58 9.90 1.09
N ASN A 15 -6.11 10.05 -0.13
CA ASN A 15 -5.34 9.81 -1.34
C ASN A 15 -4.06 10.67 -1.42
N GLN A 16 -4.17 11.94 -1.04
CA GLN A 16 -3.05 12.88 -1.05
C GLN A 16 -1.95 12.50 -0.04
N ASP A 17 -2.32 11.89 1.08
CA ASP A 17 -1.34 11.51 2.11
C ASP A 17 -0.65 10.16 1.79
N LEU A 18 -1.39 9.23 1.18
CA LEU A 18 -0.93 7.86 0.91
C LEU A 18 -0.21 7.74 -0.44
N GLU A 19 0.99 8.30 -0.55
CA GLU A 19 1.71 8.36 -1.82
C GLU A 19 2.59 7.12 -2.11
N PHE A 20 2.91 6.33 -1.08
CA PHE A 20 3.88 5.24 -1.20
C PHE A 20 3.30 3.88 -0.84
N PHE A 21 3.75 2.85 -1.58
CA PHE A 21 3.45 1.45 -1.35
C PHE A 21 4.74 0.72 -0.98
N GLY A 22 4.69 -0.10 0.06
CA GLY A 22 5.78 -0.94 0.50
C GLY A 22 5.43 -2.41 0.45
N LEU A 23 6.46 -3.25 0.29
CA LEU A 23 6.38 -4.70 0.40
C LEU A 23 7.47 -5.18 1.36
N GLY A 24 7.13 -6.16 2.19
CA GLY A 24 8.03 -6.75 3.18
C GLY A 24 8.07 -8.27 3.08
N SER A 25 9.15 -8.84 3.61
CA SER A 25 9.38 -10.30 3.68
C SER A 25 9.40 -10.84 5.11
N GLY A 26 9.03 -9.99 6.09
CA GLY A 26 9.02 -10.34 7.51
C GLY A 26 7.67 -10.89 7.98
N LEU A 27 7.33 -10.64 9.24
CA LEU A 27 6.01 -10.95 9.76
C LEU A 27 4.92 -10.05 9.14
N PRO A 28 3.73 -10.58 8.86
CA PRO A 28 2.59 -9.77 8.42
C PRO A 28 2.23 -8.68 9.45
N PRO A 29 1.82 -7.48 8.99
CA PRO A 29 1.43 -6.40 9.88
C PRO A 29 0.12 -6.72 10.61
N ASP A 30 0.02 -6.24 11.85
CA ASP A 30 -1.23 -6.21 12.62
C ASP A 30 -1.81 -4.79 12.69
N VAL A 31 -2.95 -4.64 13.37
CA VAL A 31 -3.66 -3.36 13.54
C VAL A 31 -2.86 -2.29 14.29
N SER A 32 -1.78 -2.66 14.97
CA SER A 32 -0.91 -1.75 15.73
C SER A 32 0.41 -1.45 15.02
N SER A 33 0.65 -2.08 13.88
CA SER A 33 1.91 -1.99 13.15
C SER A 33 2.03 -0.61 12.49
N GLU A 34 3.12 0.11 12.80
CA GLU A 34 3.44 1.39 12.17
C GLU A 34 4.44 1.24 11.00
N SER A 35 4.91 0.03 10.74
CA SER A 35 5.87 -0.31 9.67
C SER A 35 5.66 -1.75 9.19
N LEU A 36 6.25 -2.10 8.04
CA LEU A 36 6.37 -3.49 7.62
C LEU A 36 7.65 -4.11 8.20
N ASP A 37 7.55 -5.34 8.72
CA ASP A 37 8.73 -6.08 9.12
C ASP A 37 9.54 -6.51 7.89
N GLN A 38 10.85 -6.31 7.95
CA GLN A 38 11.77 -6.52 6.83
C GLN A 38 11.24 -5.95 5.50
N GLU A 39 10.94 -4.66 5.50
CA GLU A 39 10.57 -3.94 4.28
C GLU A 39 11.71 -4.00 3.25
N VAL A 40 11.40 -4.45 2.04
CA VAL A 40 12.38 -4.67 0.97
C VAL A 40 12.16 -3.76 -0.25
N ILE A 41 10.92 -3.31 -0.46
CA ILE A 41 10.54 -2.48 -1.60
C ILE A 41 9.70 -1.31 -1.09
N ARG A 42 10.00 -0.12 -1.61
CA ARG A 42 9.21 1.10 -1.43
C ARG A 42 9.12 1.83 -2.77
N LYS A 43 7.89 2.03 -3.27
CA LYS A 43 7.64 2.68 -4.57
C LYS A 43 6.47 3.65 -4.45
N ALA A 44 6.42 4.63 -5.34
CA ALA A 44 5.24 5.47 -5.47
C ALA A 44 4.04 4.60 -5.88
N ALA A 45 2.92 4.79 -5.20
CA ALA A 45 1.71 4.02 -5.46
C ALA A 45 0.96 4.59 -6.68
N ALA A 46 0.62 3.73 -7.63
CA ALA A 46 -0.44 4.05 -8.57
C ALA A 46 -1.76 4.15 -7.82
N THR A 47 -2.65 5.03 -8.27
CA THR A 47 -3.91 5.29 -7.59
C THR A 47 -5.07 5.24 -8.56
N THR A 48 -6.10 4.48 -8.17
CA THR A 48 -7.43 4.50 -8.81
C THR A 48 -8.48 4.78 -7.74
N ILE A 49 -9.49 5.58 -8.07
CA ILE A 49 -10.67 5.79 -7.21
C ILE A 49 -11.86 5.14 -7.92
N ASP A 50 -12.51 4.21 -7.25
CA ASP A 50 -13.75 3.57 -7.70
C ASP A 50 -14.85 3.79 -6.65
N GLY A 51 -15.76 4.72 -6.94
CA GLY A 51 -16.79 5.16 -6.00
C GLY A 51 -16.18 5.73 -4.71
N GLU A 52 -16.39 5.02 -3.61
CA GLU A 52 -15.92 5.36 -2.26
C GLU A 52 -14.65 4.59 -1.85
N THR A 53 -14.08 3.82 -2.79
CA THR A 53 -12.88 3.01 -2.59
C THR A 53 -11.67 3.64 -3.27
N LEU A 54 -10.61 3.80 -2.50
CA LEU A 54 -9.28 4.18 -2.95
C LEU A 54 -8.45 2.90 -3.14
N ILE A 55 -8.02 2.66 -4.37
CA ILE A 55 -7.17 1.53 -4.73
C ILE A 55 -5.74 2.05 -4.91
N LYS A 56 -4.81 1.53 -4.12
CA LYS A 56 -3.38 1.84 -4.17
C LYS A 56 -2.63 0.62 -4.64
N GLU A 57 -1.81 0.78 -5.67
CA GLU A 57 -1.17 -0.35 -6.33
C GLU A 57 0.30 -0.12 -6.57
N VAL A 58 1.07 -1.22 -6.54
CA VAL A 58 2.45 -1.24 -6.99
C VAL A 58 2.63 -2.35 -8.03
N TYR A 59 3.31 -2.00 -9.11
CA TYR A 59 3.75 -2.94 -10.14
C TYR A 59 5.23 -3.24 -9.96
N LEU A 60 5.57 -4.54 -10.00
CA LEU A 60 6.93 -5.04 -10.09
C LEU A 60 7.09 -5.76 -11.43
N ASP A 61 8.05 -5.31 -12.22
CA ASP A 61 8.37 -5.97 -13.49
C ASP A 61 9.21 -7.24 -13.28
N GLU A 62 9.58 -7.91 -14.38
CA GLU A 62 10.40 -9.12 -14.37
C GLU A 62 11.83 -8.90 -13.81
N THR A 63 12.22 -7.65 -13.52
CA THR A 63 13.55 -7.28 -13.00
C THR A 63 13.53 -6.85 -11.53
N GLU A 64 12.34 -6.70 -10.93
CA GLU A 64 12.16 -6.19 -9.58
C GLU A 64 11.66 -7.27 -8.60
N GLY A 65 12.18 -7.25 -7.37
CA GLY A 65 11.73 -8.13 -6.28
C GLY A 65 12.07 -9.61 -6.44
N ASN A 66 12.84 -9.99 -7.46
CA ASN A 66 13.13 -11.39 -7.76
C ASN A 66 13.93 -12.08 -6.64
N GLY A 67 13.54 -13.32 -6.32
CA GLY A 67 14.17 -14.13 -5.27
C GLY A 67 13.73 -13.76 -3.86
N ILE A 68 12.71 -12.91 -3.73
CA ILE A 68 12.12 -12.52 -2.45
C ILE A 68 10.76 -13.20 -2.31
N HIS A 69 10.54 -13.80 -1.14
CA HIS A 69 9.23 -14.23 -0.69
C HIS A 69 8.55 -13.05 0.02
N LEU A 70 7.54 -12.47 -0.62
CA LEU A 70 6.83 -11.30 -0.13
C LEU A 70 5.67 -11.79 0.75
N THR A 71 5.69 -11.36 2.01
CA THR A 71 4.74 -11.79 3.06
C THR A 71 3.81 -10.67 3.49
N SER A 72 4.13 -9.43 3.12
CA SER A 72 3.37 -8.26 3.54
C SER A 72 3.38 -7.15 2.50
N ALA A 73 2.25 -6.44 2.45
CA ALA A 73 2.03 -5.27 1.63
C ALA A 73 1.49 -4.14 2.50
N GLY A 74 1.81 -2.90 2.13
CA GLY A 74 1.39 -1.75 2.91
C GLY A 74 1.37 -0.45 2.13
N VAL A 75 0.45 0.44 2.48
CA VAL A 75 0.42 1.83 2.03
C VAL A 75 0.87 2.74 3.14
N PHE A 76 1.65 3.75 2.78
CA PHE A 76 2.34 4.61 3.72
C PHE A 76 2.01 6.08 3.46
N GLY A 77 1.80 6.79 4.57
CA GLY A 77 1.63 8.24 4.62
C GLY A 77 2.54 8.87 5.68
N ASP A 78 2.11 10.01 6.23
CA ASP A 78 2.82 10.72 7.30
C ASP A 78 4.30 11.01 6.99
N GLY A 79 4.55 11.66 5.85
CA GLY A 79 5.91 12.02 5.42
C GLY A 79 6.73 10.84 4.87
N ALA A 80 6.06 9.76 4.45
CA ALA A 80 6.68 8.68 3.70
C ALA A 80 7.42 9.19 2.45
N THR A 81 8.52 8.54 2.11
CA THR A 81 9.30 8.80 0.89
C THR A 81 9.61 7.49 0.17
N ALA A 82 10.38 7.56 -0.92
CA ALA A 82 10.90 6.37 -1.61
C ALA A 82 11.95 5.60 -0.78
N ALA A 83 12.45 6.16 0.32
CA ALA A 83 13.38 5.46 1.21
C ALA A 83 12.64 4.54 2.19
N LEU A 84 13.14 3.30 2.33
CA LEU A 84 12.65 2.32 3.30
C LEU A 84 12.68 2.90 4.72
N GLY A 85 11.69 2.52 5.54
CA GLY A 85 11.61 2.94 6.95
C GLY A 85 11.23 4.42 7.16
N THR A 86 10.74 5.11 6.13
CA THR A 86 10.20 6.48 6.26
C THR A 86 8.67 6.50 6.27
N GLY A 87 8.11 7.48 7.00
CA GLY A 87 6.67 7.63 7.21
C GLY A 87 6.08 6.58 8.13
N LYS A 88 4.75 6.43 8.06
CA LYS A 88 4.01 5.43 8.84
C LYS A 88 3.14 4.56 7.96
N LEU A 89 3.03 3.29 8.32
CA LEU A 89 2.09 2.35 7.74
C LEU A 89 0.67 2.81 8.08
N PHE A 90 -0.12 3.09 7.06
CA PHE A 90 -1.53 3.47 7.21
C PHE A 90 -2.42 2.23 7.20
N ALA A 91 -2.21 1.37 6.22
CA ALA A 91 -2.91 0.10 6.09
C ALA A 91 -1.92 -0.93 5.53
N GLY A 92 -2.02 -2.16 6.02
CA GLY A 92 -1.21 -3.26 5.55
C GLY A 92 -1.99 -4.57 5.58
N SER A 93 -1.50 -5.54 4.82
CA SER A 93 -2.08 -6.88 4.72
C SER A 93 -0.99 -7.91 4.59
N GLU A 94 -1.30 -9.14 5.02
CA GLU A 94 -0.59 -10.34 4.61
C GLU A 94 -0.78 -10.55 3.11
N ILE A 95 0.30 -10.96 2.45
CA ILE A 95 0.32 -11.53 1.11
C ILE A 95 1.22 -12.76 1.16
N ASP A 96 1.14 -13.64 0.16
CA ASP A 96 1.99 -14.84 0.08
C ASP A 96 2.38 -15.01 -1.39
N VAL A 97 3.50 -14.40 -1.78
CA VAL A 97 3.96 -14.32 -3.17
C VAL A 97 5.46 -14.52 -3.25
N ASP A 98 5.88 -15.61 -3.90
CA ASP A 98 7.25 -15.77 -4.38
C ASP A 98 7.40 -15.00 -5.70
N LYS A 99 8.28 -13.99 -5.73
CA LYS A 99 8.55 -13.25 -6.97
C LYS A 99 9.78 -13.80 -7.67
N ASP A 100 9.64 -14.14 -8.95
CA ASP A 100 10.75 -14.53 -9.82
C ASP A 100 10.87 -13.66 -11.08
N GLN A 101 11.93 -13.92 -11.85
CA GLN A 101 12.29 -13.15 -13.04
C GLN A 101 11.47 -13.46 -14.30
N TYR A 102 10.49 -14.36 -14.22
CA TYR A 102 9.69 -14.81 -15.36
C TYR A 102 8.31 -14.15 -15.41
N GLU A 103 7.90 -13.49 -14.33
CA GLU A 103 6.61 -12.84 -14.23
C GLU A 103 6.71 -11.42 -13.69
N SER A 104 5.69 -10.64 -14.02
CA SER A 104 5.42 -9.35 -13.41
C SER A 104 4.21 -9.48 -12.49
N ILE A 105 4.22 -8.74 -11.39
CA ILE A 105 3.11 -8.75 -10.43
C ILE A 105 2.61 -7.33 -10.16
N THR A 106 1.30 -7.22 -9.95
CA THR A 106 0.68 -6.01 -9.39
C THR A 106 0.07 -6.39 -8.05
N VAL A 107 0.41 -5.65 -7.00
CA VAL A 107 -0.17 -5.80 -5.67
C VAL A 107 -0.99 -4.57 -5.37
N SER A 108 -2.22 -4.76 -4.89
CA SER A 108 -3.16 -3.69 -4.57
C SER A 108 -3.62 -3.75 -3.12
N ILE A 109 -3.89 -2.59 -2.54
CA ILE A 109 -4.62 -2.41 -1.28
C ILE A 109 -5.81 -1.50 -1.55
N GLU A 110 -6.99 -1.95 -1.12
CA GLU A 110 -8.25 -1.23 -1.26
C GLU A 110 -8.65 -0.62 0.08
N ILE A 111 -8.99 0.67 0.06
CA ILE A 111 -9.36 1.46 1.24
C ILE A 111 -10.73 2.08 0.97
N THR A 112 -11.77 1.56 1.62
CA THR A 112 -13.14 2.07 1.50
C THR A 112 -13.48 3.00 2.65
N VAL A 113 -14.11 4.15 2.33
CA VAL A 113 -14.60 5.10 3.33
C VAL A 113 -16.12 5.08 3.34
N GLU A 114 -16.71 4.77 4.50
CA GLU A 114 -18.16 4.69 4.66
C GLU A 114 -18.67 5.76 5.65
N ALA A 115 -19.90 6.24 5.45
CA ALA A 115 -20.57 7.09 6.42
C ALA A 115 -21.14 6.25 7.58
N GLY A 116 -20.61 6.46 8.78
CA GLY A 116 -21.16 5.88 10.03
C GLY A 116 -22.45 6.53 10.53
#